data_AF-A0A507F012-F1
#
_entry.id   AF-A0A507F012-F1
#
_cell.length_a   1.000
_cell.length_b   1.000
_cell.length_c   1.000
_cell.angle_alpha   90.00
_cell.angle_beta   90.00
_cell.angle_gamma   90.00
#
_symmetry.space_group_name_H-M   'P 1'
#
loop_
_entity.id
_entity.type
_entity.pdbx_description
1 polymer ?
#
loop_
_entity_poly.entity_id
_entity_poly.type
_entity_poly.pdbx_seq_one_letter_code
_entity_poly.pdbx_strand_id
1 'polypeptide(L)'
;MPSIASMTLLVLLPALAVIAPATAIPQPIANVELPQNCTAPTPHTCTFYTSCLEVAIPCGPDGYAIGYGNKFCSKFQENADKFTDKGEEWMYKVMSCLQESLVPKLPNNSTSSPKPMSCSELKSFAYSTHPNCYLSAGVCTLHPKDWIVLLNSIGIQELFTIETIEQALAVAKGCGKEYIEIVKDILHKHKKGELQVTAA
;
A
#
# COMPACT_ATOMS: atom_id res chain seq x y z
N MET A 1 -77.23 24.10 47.64
CA MET A 1 -77.63 22.71 47.91
C MET A 1 -76.45 21.81 47.57
N PRO A 2 -76.14 20.81 48.42
CA PRO A 2 -74.81 20.18 48.63
C PRO A 2 -74.50 19.10 47.55
N SER A 3 -73.30 18.54 47.36
CA SER A 3 -72.62 17.57 48.26
C SER A 3 -71.27 17.18 47.62
N ILE A 4 -70.12 17.37 48.27
CA ILE A 4 -69.30 16.38 49.02
C ILE A 4 -69.02 15.05 48.29
N ALA A 5 -67.73 14.80 48.01
CA ALA A 5 -66.96 13.55 48.25
C ALA A 5 -65.75 13.57 47.29
N SER A 6 -64.52 13.92 47.70
CA SER A 6 -63.60 13.09 48.50
C SER A 6 -63.66 11.60 48.15
N MET A 7 -62.76 11.13 47.30
CA MET A 7 -61.99 9.92 47.56
C MET A 7 -60.82 9.82 46.57
N THR A 8 -59.64 10.07 47.11
CA THR A 8 -58.35 9.63 46.61
C THR A 8 -58.39 8.13 46.31
N LEU A 9 -58.11 7.75 45.07
CA LEU A 9 -57.76 6.38 44.72
C LEU A 9 -56.42 6.38 43.97
N LEU A 10 -55.35 6.18 44.73
CA LEU A 10 -54.08 5.70 44.21
C LEU A 10 -54.32 4.32 43.61
N VAL A 11 -54.22 4.19 42.28
CA VAL A 11 -54.04 2.89 41.64
C VAL A 11 -52.84 2.98 40.71
N LEU A 12 -51.76 2.40 41.22
CA LEU A 12 -50.52 1.93 40.60
C LEU A 12 -50.50 1.95 39.06
N LEU A 13 -49.57 2.73 38.49
CA LEU A 13 -49.08 2.50 37.13
C LEU A 13 -48.47 1.10 37.04
N PRO A 14 -48.83 0.26 36.07
CA PRO A 14 -47.97 -0.84 35.69
C PRO A 14 -46.75 -0.24 34.98
N ALA A 15 -45.59 -0.30 35.63
CA ALA A 15 -44.33 -0.12 34.94
C ALA A 15 -44.22 -1.22 33.88
N LEU A 16 -44.58 -0.90 32.63
CA LEU A 16 -44.16 -1.69 31.49
C LEU A 16 -42.64 -1.59 31.45
N ALA A 17 -42.00 -2.67 31.90
CA ALA A 17 -40.58 -2.90 31.71
C ALA A 17 -40.28 -2.71 30.22
N VAL A 18 -39.57 -1.63 29.90
CA VAL A 18 -38.91 -1.48 28.62
C VAL A 18 -37.89 -2.60 28.59
N ILE A 19 -38.21 -3.67 27.86
CA ILE A 19 -37.24 -4.71 27.53
C ILE A 19 -36.26 -4.04 26.59
N ALA A 20 -35.22 -3.43 27.16
CA ALA A 20 -34.08 -2.99 26.39
C ALA A 20 -33.59 -4.23 25.61
N PRO A 21 -33.43 -4.14 24.28
CA PRO A 21 -32.79 -5.23 23.55
C PRO A 21 -31.43 -5.47 24.21
N ALA A 22 -31.18 -6.73 24.57
CA ALA A 22 -29.94 -7.16 25.18
C ALA A 22 -28.77 -6.45 24.51
N THR A 23 -28.01 -5.72 25.31
CA THR A 23 -26.75 -5.09 24.92
C THR A 23 -25.96 -6.09 24.09
N ALA A 24 -25.81 -5.81 22.80
CA ALA A 24 -24.91 -6.56 21.94
C ALA A 24 -23.54 -6.52 22.61
N ILE A 25 -23.11 -7.68 23.10
CA ILE A 25 -21.78 -7.87 23.67
C ILE A 25 -20.80 -7.49 22.53
N PRO A 26 -19.87 -6.54 22.72
CA PRO A 26 -18.82 -6.30 21.75
C PRO A 26 -18.04 -7.60 21.61
N GLN A 27 -18.15 -8.26 20.46
CA GLN A 27 -17.36 -9.46 20.18
C GLN A 27 -15.88 -9.07 20.26
N PRO A 28 -15.02 -9.89 20.90
CA PRO A 28 -13.59 -9.66 20.87
C PRO A 28 -13.14 -9.58 19.40
N ILE A 29 -12.46 -8.50 19.02
CA ILE A 29 -11.84 -8.33 17.71
C ILE A 29 -10.63 -9.26 17.67
N ALA A 30 -10.87 -10.55 17.51
CA ALA A 30 -9.85 -11.56 17.31
C ALA A 30 -10.34 -12.45 16.17
N ASN A 31 -9.62 -12.37 15.05
CA ASN A 31 -9.75 -13.18 13.83
C ASN A 31 -10.66 -12.56 12.76
N VAL A 32 -10.23 -11.43 12.20
CA VAL A 32 -10.55 -11.13 10.79
C VAL A 32 -9.71 -12.07 9.95
N GLU A 33 -10.26 -13.18 9.47
CA GLU A 33 -9.55 -14.06 8.52
C GLU A 33 -9.34 -13.29 7.20
N LEU A 34 -8.09 -13.07 6.82
CA LEU A 34 -7.78 -12.39 5.56
C LEU A 34 -8.03 -13.35 4.40
N PRO A 35 -8.58 -12.89 3.27
CA PRO A 35 -8.82 -13.75 2.13
C PRO A 35 -7.51 -14.37 1.58
N GLN A 36 -7.61 -15.51 0.91
CA GLN A 36 -6.47 -16.29 0.40
C GLN A 36 -5.52 -15.48 -0.52
N ASN A 37 -6.06 -14.48 -1.22
CA ASN A 37 -5.28 -13.55 -2.05
C ASN A 37 -4.36 -12.62 -1.22
N CYS A 38 -4.50 -12.59 0.11
CA CYS A 38 -3.60 -11.85 1.00
C CYS A 38 -2.40 -12.69 1.44
N THR A 39 -2.49 -14.03 1.35
CA THR A 39 -1.34 -14.94 1.58
C THR A 39 -0.55 -15.19 0.28
N ALA A 40 -1.21 -15.06 -0.87
CA ALA A 40 -0.60 -15.14 -2.18
C ALA A 40 -1.21 -14.04 -3.08
N PRO A 41 -0.57 -12.85 -3.16
CA PRO A 41 -1.06 -11.74 -3.97
C PRO A 41 -1.31 -12.16 -5.42
N THR A 42 -2.45 -11.76 -5.98
CA THR A 42 -2.77 -12.08 -7.38
C THR A 42 -1.76 -11.41 -8.31
N PRO A 43 -1.03 -12.18 -9.14
CA PRO A 43 -0.04 -11.62 -10.07
C PRO A 43 -0.64 -10.54 -10.96
N HIS A 44 0.19 -9.56 -11.32
CA HIS A 44 -0.15 -8.48 -12.26
C HIS A 44 -1.31 -7.58 -11.82
N THR A 45 -1.69 -7.62 -10.55
CA THR A 45 -2.73 -6.74 -9.96
C THR A 45 -2.15 -5.87 -8.85
N CYS A 46 -2.92 -4.84 -8.47
CA CYS A 46 -2.62 -3.97 -7.33
C CYS A 46 -3.54 -4.19 -6.13
N THR A 47 -4.45 -5.18 -6.21
CA THR A 47 -5.53 -5.37 -5.24
C THR A 47 -5.03 -5.71 -3.84
N PHE A 48 -3.81 -6.25 -3.70
CA PHE A 48 -3.20 -6.52 -2.41
C PHE A 48 -3.16 -5.26 -1.52
N TYR A 49 -2.83 -4.10 -2.09
CA TYR A 49 -2.70 -2.87 -1.33
C TYR A 49 -4.04 -2.44 -0.70
N THR A 50 -5.12 -2.49 -1.47
CA THR A 50 -6.45 -2.03 -1.05
C THR A 50 -7.22 -3.08 -0.25
N SER A 51 -7.08 -4.35 -0.61
CA SER A 51 -7.91 -5.44 -0.08
C SER A 51 -7.25 -6.21 1.06
N CYS A 52 -5.92 -6.09 1.21
CA CYS A 52 -5.15 -6.82 2.21
C CYS A 52 -4.36 -5.90 3.12
N LEU A 53 -3.45 -5.10 2.56
CA LEU A 53 -2.49 -4.34 3.36
C LEU A 53 -3.16 -3.21 4.16
N GLU A 54 -3.99 -2.40 3.51
CA GLU A 54 -4.72 -1.32 4.18
C GLU A 54 -5.78 -1.87 5.16
N VAL A 55 -6.40 -3.00 4.84
CA VAL A 55 -7.36 -3.66 5.74
C VAL A 55 -6.67 -4.18 7.00
N ALA A 56 -5.46 -4.74 6.86
CA ALA A 56 -4.69 -5.29 7.96
C ALA A 56 -3.99 -4.23 8.81
N ILE A 57 -3.51 -3.14 8.20
CA ILE A 57 -2.77 -2.06 8.83
C ILE A 57 -3.31 -0.72 8.28
N PRO A 58 -4.45 -0.24 8.81
CA PRO A 58 -5.12 0.95 8.27
C PRO A 58 -4.32 2.21 8.60
N CYS A 59 -3.84 2.87 7.54
CA CYS A 59 -3.03 4.09 7.61
C CYS A 59 -3.66 5.28 6.88
N GLY A 60 -4.81 5.06 6.24
CA GLY A 60 -5.56 6.08 5.53
C GLY A 60 -5.06 6.31 4.10
N PRO A 61 -5.71 7.23 3.36
CA PRO A 61 -5.43 7.48 1.95
C PRO A 61 -3.98 7.96 1.69
N ASP A 62 -3.39 8.66 2.66
CA ASP A 62 -2.00 9.14 2.59
C ASP A 62 -0.98 8.11 3.13
N GLY A 63 -1.47 6.98 3.64
CA GLY A 63 -0.65 5.87 4.14
C GLY A 63 0.09 5.14 3.02
N TYR A 64 1.08 4.33 3.38
CA TYR A 64 1.92 3.64 2.40
C TYR A 64 1.12 2.77 1.42
N ALA A 65 0.15 1.98 1.91
CA ALA A 65 -0.59 1.05 1.07
C ALA A 65 -1.34 1.77 -0.06
N ILE A 66 -2.09 2.83 0.26
CA ILE A 66 -2.91 3.55 -0.70
C ILE A 66 -2.12 4.66 -1.41
N GLY A 67 -1.53 5.57 -0.64
CA GLY A 67 -0.88 6.78 -1.13
C GLY A 67 0.42 6.53 -1.89
N TYR A 68 1.05 5.37 -1.71
CA TYR A 68 2.28 5.00 -2.39
C TYR A 68 2.14 3.69 -3.19
N GLY A 69 1.94 2.56 -2.51
CA GLY A 69 1.91 1.22 -3.10
C GLY A 69 0.89 1.10 -4.23
N ASN A 70 -0.39 1.31 -3.93
CA ASN A 70 -1.46 1.24 -4.92
C ASN A 70 -1.31 2.29 -6.02
N LYS A 71 -0.96 3.54 -5.65
CA LYS A 71 -0.73 4.64 -6.59
C LYS A 71 0.29 4.27 -7.67
N PHE A 72 1.49 3.85 -7.29
CA PHE A 72 2.54 3.53 -8.27
C PHE A 72 2.34 2.18 -8.96
N CYS A 73 1.76 1.20 -8.27
CA CYS A 73 1.36 -0.06 -8.89
C CYS A 73 0.36 0.20 -10.04
N SER A 74 -0.64 1.06 -9.82
CA SER A 74 -1.63 1.40 -10.86
C SER A 74 -0.98 2.11 -12.04
N LYS A 75 -0.08 3.07 -11.77
CA LYS A 75 0.69 3.73 -12.84
C LYS A 75 1.56 2.77 -13.65
N PHE A 76 2.12 1.74 -13.03
CA PHE A 76 2.83 0.70 -13.78
C PHE A 76 1.89 -0.05 -14.72
N GLN A 77 0.72 -0.48 -14.24
CA GLN A 77 -0.28 -1.13 -15.08
C GLN A 77 -0.75 -0.23 -16.24
N GLU A 78 -0.97 1.06 -15.98
CA GLU A 78 -1.37 2.05 -17.00
C GLU A 78 -0.30 2.28 -18.09
N ASN A 79 0.96 1.96 -17.81
CA ASN A 79 2.08 2.13 -18.74
C ASN A 79 2.68 0.80 -19.21
N ALA A 80 2.05 -0.34 -18.91
CA ALA A 80 2.57 -1.68 -19.22
C ALA A 80 2.88 -1.82 -20.72
N ASP A 81 1.99 -1.34 -21.58
CA ASP A 81 2.10 -1.35 -23.04
C ASP A 81 3.22 -0.46 -23.61
N LYS A 82 3.76 0.46 -22.79
CA LYS A 82 4.85 1.35 -23.20
C LYS A 82 6.23 0.71 -22.99
N PHE A 83 6.34 -0.28 -22.11
CA PHE A 83 7.58 -1.04 -21.95
C PHE A 83 7.90 -1.85 -23.21
N THR A 84 9.12 -2.38 -23.30
CA THR A 84 9.42 -3.52 -24.16
C THR A 84 8.89 -4.80 -23.49
N ASP A 85 8.77 -5.91 -24.24
CA ASP A 85 8.35 -7.20 -23.66
C ASP A 85 9.20 -7.60 -22.44
N LYS A 86 10.52 -7.35 -22.50
CA LYS A 86 11.43 -7.58 -21.37
C LYS A 86 11.22 -6.61 -20.21
N GLY A 87 10.91 -5.35 -20.52
CA GLY A 87 10.61 -4.31 -19.53
C GLY A 87 9.29 -4.58 -18.81
N GLU A 88 8.28 -5.07 -19.52
CA GLU A 88 6.98 -5.46 -18.95
C GLU A 88 7.14 -6.67 -18.03
N GLU A 89 7.88 -7.69 -18.46
CA GLU A 89 8.21 -8.85 -17.61
C GLU A 89 8.96 -8.42 -16.34
N TRP A 90 9.95 -7.52 -16.47
CA TRP A 90 10.67 -6.94 -15.34
C TRP A 90 9.72 -6.20 -14.39
N MET A 91 8.83 -5.36 -14.93
CA MET A 91 7.88 -4.57 -14.15
C MET A 91 6.97 -5.49 -13.32
N TYR A 92 6.41 -6.54 -13.92
CA TYR A 92 5.56 -7.48 -13.19
C TYR A 92 6.31 -8.31 -12.15
N LYS A 93 7.59 -8.63 -12.39
CA LYS A 93 8.47 -9.24 -11.37
C LYS A 93 8.66 -8.32 -10.16
N VAL A 94 8.92 -7.03 -10.41
CA VAL A 94 9.03 -6.03 -9.33
C VAL A 94 7.71 -5.91 -8.56
N MET A 95 6.59 -5.74 -9.28
CA MET A 95 5.25 -5.62 -8.66
C MET A 95 4.91 -6.81 -7.78
N SER A 96 5.22 -8.03 -8.22
CA SER A 96 4.94 -9.25 -7.46
C SER A 96 5.85 -9.33 -6.22
N CYS A 97 7.16 -9.13 -6.39
CA CYS A 97 8.12 -9.15 -5.28
C CYS A 97 7.77 -8.14 -4.17
N LEU A 98 7.37 -6.92 -4.53
CA LEU A 98 7.00 -5.88 -3.56
C LEU A 98 5.76 -6.26 -2.75
N GLN A 99 4.75 -6.84 -3.38
CA GLN A 99 3.53 -7.28 -2.69
C GLN A 99 3.81 -8.50 -1.81
N GLU A 100 4.52 -9.50 -2.35
CA GLU A 100 4.88 -10.72 -1.63
C GLU A 100 5.76 -10.44 -0.41
N SER A 101 6.69 -9.50 -0.50
CA SER A 101 7.56 -9.12 0.63
C SER A 101 6.80 -8.55 1.83
N LEU A 102 5.57 -8.06 1.62
CA LEU A 102 4.71 -7.49 2.65
C LEU A 102 3.76 -8.53 3.28
N VAL A 103 3.54 -9.67 2.63
CA VAL A 103 2.68 -10.76 3.11
C VAL A 103 3.03 -11.21 4.53
N PRO A 104 4.31 -11.41 4.92
CA PRO A 104 4.66 -11.83 6.29
C PRO A 104 4.38 -10.78 7.37
N LYS A 105 4.05 -9.54 7.00
CA LYS A 105 3.68 -8.47 7.94
C LYS A 105 2.19 -8.40 8.23
N LEU A 106 1.38 -9.16 7.51
CA LEU A 106 -0.06 -9.23 7.78
C LEU A 106 -0.30 -10.01 9.09
N PRO A 107 -1.19 -9.53 9.99
CA PRO A 107 -1.41 -10.12 11.31
C PRO A 107 -1.76 -11.61 11.33
N ASN A 108 -2.36 -12.13 10.25
CA ASN A 108 -2.82 -13.53 10.15
C ASN A 108 -1.89 -14.46 9.35
N ASN A 109 -0.73 -13.97 8.90
CA ASN A 109 0.24 -14.76 8.12
C ASN A 109 1.41 -15.32 8.94
N SER A 110 1.42 -15.06 10.25
CA SER A 110 2.48 -15.49 11.16
C SER A 110 1.86 -16.27 12.31
N THR A 111 2.34 -17.50 12.52
CA THR A 111 1.96 -18.39 13.65
C THR A 111 2.27 -17.80 15.03
N SER A 112 2.98 -16.68 15.07
CA SER A 112 3.19 -15.81 16.22
C SER A 112 2.59 -14.45 15.89
N SER A 113 1.51 -14.05 16.58
CA SER A 113 0.88 -12.74 16.40
C SER A 113 1.93 -11.64 16.43
N PRO A 114 2.30 -11.04 15.29
CA PRO A 114 3.27 -9.96 15.30
C PRO A 114 2.66 -8.82 16.12
N LYS A 115 3.48 -8.12 16.92
CA LYS A 115 3.08 -6.82 17.46
C LYS A 115 2.47 -6.00 16.31
N PRO A 116 1.30 -5.37 16.48
CA PRO A 116 0.72 -4.51 15.45
C PRO A 116 1.76 -3.49 14.99
N MET A 117 2.06 -3.52 13.70
CA MET A 117 3.02 -2.60 13.07
C MET A 117 2.36 -1.22 12.92
N SER A 118 3.05 -0.16 13.33
CA SER A 118 2.59 1.21 13.09
C SER A 118 2.75 1.60 11.62
N CYS A 119 2.06 2.66 11.20
CA CYS A 119 2.15 3.16 9.82
C CYS A 119 3.57 3.57 9.40
N SER A 120 4.37 4.12 10.32
CA SER A 120 5.76 4.48 10.05
C SER A 120 6.66 3.25 9.94
N GLU A 121 6.46 2.24 10.80
CA GLU A 121 7.16 0.95 10.70
C GLU A 121 6.82 0.22 9.40
N LEU A 122 5.54 0.23 8.98
CA LEU A 122 5.11 -0.33 7.70
C LEU A 122 5.77 0.38 6.52
N LYS A 123 5.69 1.71 6.50
CA LYS A 123 6.30 2.52 5.44
C LYS A 123 7.81 2.26 5.32
N SER A 124 8.52 2.26 6.45
CA SER A 124 9.96 1.99 6.50
C SER A 124 10.30 0.58 6.01
N PHE A 125 9.59 -0.43 6.51
CA PHE A 125 9.78 -1.82 6.06
C PHE A 125 9.53 -1.95 4.57
N ALA A 126 8.42 -1.41 4.06
CA ALA A 126 8.06 -1.52 2.67
C ALA A 126 9.10 -0.86 1.75
N TYR A 127 9.61 0.33 2.12
CA TYR A 127 10.71 0.95 1.38
C TYR A 127 11.99 0.12 1.36
N SER A 128 12.32 -0.55 2.48
CA SER A 128 13.51 -1.41 2.54
C SER A 128 13.47 -2.60 1.55
N THR A 129 12.28 -3.01 1.08
CA THR A 129 12.14 -4.10 0.11
C THR A 129 12.48 -3.70 -1.33
N HIS A 130 12.39 -2.41 -1.66
CA HIS A 130 12.48 -1.94 -3.05
C HIS A 130 13.83 -2.25 -3.71
N PRO A 131 15.00 -1.95 -3.09
CA PRO A 131 16.27 -2.19 -3.75
C PRO A 131 16.44 -3.65 -4.16
N ASN A 132 16.09 -4.57 -3.27
CA ASN A 132 16.18 -6.00 -3.55
C ASN A 132 15.23 -6.41 -4.68
N CYS A 133 13.96 -6.00 -4.64
CA CYS A 133 13.01 -6.36 -5.71
C CYS A 133 13.42 -5.84 -7.09
N TYR A 134 13.91 -4.59 -7.16
CA TYR A 134 14.38 -4.00 -8.42
C TYR A 134 15.65 -4.71 -8.94
N LEU A 135 16.64 -4.93 -8.08
CA LEU A 135 17.89 -5.61 -8.44
C LEU A 135 17.64 -7.05 -8.88
N SER A 136 16.85 -7.80 -8.10
CA SER A 136 16.51 -9.21 -8.38
C SER A 136 15.77 -9.38 -9.70
N ALA A 137 14.91 -8.41 -10.05
CA ALA A 137 14.19 -8.43 -11.31
C ALA A 137 15.09 -8.14 -12.53
N GLY A 138 16.28 -7.57 -12.33
CA GLY A 138 17.23 -7.26 -13.40
C GLY A 138 17.21 -5.81 -13.87
N VAL A 139 16.90 -4.85 -12.98
CA VAL A 139 16.84 -3.42 -13.31
C VAL A 139 18.11 -2.90 -14.00
N CYS A 140 19.28 -3.45 -13.67
CA CYS A 140 20.57 -3.02 -14.20
C CYS A 140 20.76 -3.31 -15.71
N THR A 141 20.00 -4.25 -16.27
CA THR A 141 20.13 -4.70 -17.66
C THR A 141 18.93 -4.30 -18.52
N LEU A 142 18.04 -3.46 -17.99
CA LEU A 142 16.91 -2.92 -18.73
C LEU A 142 17.34 -2.10 -19.94
N HIS A 143 16.51 -2.14 -20.98
CA HIS A 143 16.72 -1.32 -22.15
C HIS A 143 16.52 0.17 -21.80
N PRO A 144 17.24 1.12 -22.42
CA PRO A 144 17.06 2.55 -22.15
C PRO A 144 15.62 3.05 -22.31
N LYS A 145 14.84 2.45 -23.21
CA LYS A 145 13.40 2.73 -23.36
C LYS A 145 12.62 2.43 -22.07
N ASP A 146 12.88 1.29 -21.44
CA ASP A 146 12.19 0.85 -20.23
C ASP A 146 12.53 1.74 -19.04
N TRP A 147 13.77 2.24 -18.99
CA TRP A 147 14.17 3.28 -18.05
C TRP A 147 13.33 4.55 -18.18
N ILE A 148 13.09 5.03 -19.41
CA ILE A 148 12.25 6.21 -19.62
C ILE A 148 10.82 5.96 -19.12
N VAL A 149 10.24 4.80 -19.45
CA VAL A 149 8.87 4.45 -19.02
C VAL A 149 8.79 4.33 -17.50
N LEU A 150 9.79 3.70 -16.86
CA LEU A 150 9.90 3.60 -15.40
C LEU A 150 9.92 5.00 -14.76
N LEU A 151 10.80 5.88 -15.22
CA LEU A 151 10.93 7.26 -14.72
C LEU A 151 9.65 8.08 -14.92
N ASN A 152 8.92 7.85 -16.01
CA ASN A 152 7.64 8.50 -16.27
C ASN A 152 6.53 7.96 -15.35
N SER A 153 6.56 6.66 -15.05
CA SER A 153 5.56 6.00 -14.19
C SER A 153 5.69 6.46 -12.74
N ILE A 154 6.92 6.54 -12.21
CA ILE A 154 7.15 7.00 -10.84
C ILE A 154 7.19 8.53 -10.75
N GLY A 155 7.49 9.22 -11.85
CA GLY A 155 7.73 10.66 -11.85
C GLY A 155 9.12 10.99 -11.30
N ILE A 156 9.86 11.82 -12.04
CA ILE A 156 11.23 12.19 -11.65
C ILE A 156 11.27 12.90 -10.29
N GLN A 157 10.21 13.60 -9.88
CA GLN A 157 10.16 14.25 -8.57
C GLN A 157 10.19 13.24 -7.41
N GLU A 158 9.63 12.05 -7.58
CA GLU A 158 9.58 11.03 -6.52
C GLU A 158 10.96 10.41 -6.28
N LEU A 159 11.82 10.36 -7.31
CA LEU A 159 13.24 9.96 -7.20
C LEU A 159 14.09 10.90 -6.35
N PHE A 160 13.61 12.13 -6.12
CA PHE A 160 14.30 13.16 -5.35
C PHE A 160 13.72 13.35 -3.95
N THR A 161 12.77 12.52 -3.52
CA THR A 161 12.37 12.45 -2.12
C THR A 161 13.44 11.66 -1.34
N ILE A 162 13.74 12.06 -0.10
CA ILE A 162 14.86 11.51 0.70
C ILE A 162 14.78 9.97 0.79
N GLU A 163 13.56 9.44 0.95
CA GLU A 163 13.28 8.01 1.12
C GLU A 163 13.49 7.20 -0.18
N THR A 164 13.30 7.82 -1.34
CA THR A 164 13.50 7.21 -2.68
C THR A 164 14.93 7.39 -3.18
N ILE A 165 15.64 8.44 -2.74
CA ILE A 165 17.06 8.66 -3.03
C ILE A 165 17.90 7.50 -2.46
N GLU A 166 17.63 7.03 -1.24
CA GLU A 166 18.36 5.90 -0.66
C GLU A 166 18.15 4.61 -1.46
N GLN A 167 16.92 4.39 -1.94
CA GLN A 167 16.60 3.24 -2.80
C GLN A 167 17.32 3.33 -4.14
N ALA A 168 17.26 4.50 -4.79
CA ALA A 168 17.93 4.77 -6.05
C ALA A 168 19.46 4.62 -5.92
N LEU A 169 20.05 5.09 -4.82
CA LEU A 169 21.48 4.93 -4.53
C LEU A 169 21.87 3.47 -4.24
N ALA A 170 21.02 2.71 -3.54
CA ALA A 170 21.26 1.29 -3.28
C ALA A 170 21.22 0.47 -4.57
N VAL A 171 20.23 0.71 -5.44
CA VAL A 171 20.16 0.12 -6.78
C VAL A 171 21.38 0.54 -7.61
N ALA A 172 21.75 1.81 -7.58
CA ALA A 172 22.90 2.31 -8.35
C ALA A 172 24.22 1.68 -7.94
N LYS A 173 24.44 1.47 -6.63
CA LYS A 173 25.61 0.73 -6.13
C LYS A 173 25.57 -0.73 -6.55
N GLY A 174 24.40 -1.37 -6.53
CA GLY A 174 24.21 -2.76 -6.96
C GLY A 174 24.46 -2.98 -8.45
N CYS A 175 24.13 -2.01 -9.30
CA CYS A 175 24.33 -2.10 -10.75
C CYS A 175 25.74 -1.72 -11.23
N GLY A 176 26.61 -1.20 -10.36
CA GLY A 176 28.00 -0.86 -10.71
C GLY A 176 28.17 0.43 -11.51
N LYS A 177 29.41 0.68 -11.98
CA LYS A 177 29.84 1.99 -12.52
C LYS A 177 29.15 2.40 -13.82
N GLU A 178 28.84 1.46 -14.72
CA GLU A 178 28.21 1.75 -16.01
C GLU A 178 26.79 2.30 -15.84
N TYR A 179 26.06 1.77 -14.87
CA TYR A 179 24.73 2.23 -14.49
C TYR A 179 24.75 3.64 -13.85
N ILE A 180 25.76 3.93 -13.04
CA ILE A 180 25.96 5.27 -12.47
C ILE A 180 26.10 6.32 -13.58
N GLU A 181 26.77 6.02 -14.69
CA GLU A 181 26.92 6.96 -15.80
C GLU A 181 25.62 7.17 -16.59
N ILE A 182 24.81 6.12 -16.77
CA ILE A 182 23.47 6.24 -17.38
C ILE A 182 22.57 7.14 -16.53
N VAL A 183 22.53 6.88 -15.21
CA VAL A 183 21.72 7.69 -14.28
C VAL A 183 22.20 9.14 -14.26
N LYS A 184 23.53 9.39 -14.22
CA LYS A 184 24.08 10.74 -14.30
C LYS A 184 23.70 11.45 -15.60
N ASP A 185 23.74 10.77 -16.75
CA ASP A 185 23.35 11.36 -18.04
C ASP A 185 21.87 11.73 -18.07
N ILE A 186 20.99 10.85 -17.58
CA ILE A 186 19.55 11.13 -17.46
C ILE A 186 19.29 12.32 -16.54
N LEU A 187 19.93 12.36 -15.37
CA LEU A 187 19.80 13.46 -14.41
C LEU A 187 20.30 14.78 -14.99
N HIS A 188 21.41 14.74 -15.73
CA HIS A 188 21.99 15.91 -16.39
C HIS A 188 21.07 16.45 -17.50
N LYS A 189 20.54 15.57 -18.35
CA LYS A 189 19.55 15.93 -19.39
C LYS A 189 18.26 16.48 -18.79
N HIS A 190 17.79 15.91 -17.69
CA HIS A 190 16.61 16.43 -16.97
C HIS A 190 16.88 17.83 -16.42
N LYS A 191 18.03 18.05 -15.76
CA LYS A 191 18.43 19.37 -15.23
C LYS A 191 18.51 20.45 -16.33
N LYS A 192 18.81 20.06 -17.56
CA LYS A 192 18.87 20.95 -18.73
C LYS A 192 17.54 21.10 -19.47
N GLY A 193 16.50 20.39 -19.08
CA GLY A 193 15.23 20.36 -19.83
C GLY A 193 15.34 19.67 -21.20
N GLU A 194 16.40 18.89 -21.41
CA GLU A 194 16.70 18.18 -22.67
C GLU A 194 16.12 16.75 -22.66
N LEU A 195 15.65 16.29 -21.49
CA LEU A 195 14.93 15.03 -21.39
C LEU A 195 13.46 15.29 -21.76
N GLN A 196 13.10 14.91 -22.99
CA GLN A 196 11.72 14.89 -23.48
C GLN A 196 10.95 13.77 -22.76
N VAL A 197 10.64 13.98 -21.49
CA VAL A 197 9.63 13.21 -20.77
C VAL A 197 8.29 13.77 -21.26
N THR A 198 7.64 13.08 -22.19
CA THR A 198 6.25 13.38 -22.49
C THR A 198 5.46 13.07 -21.23
N ALA A 199 4.91 14.12 -20.61
CA ALA A 199 3.90 13.99 -19.58
C ALA A 199 2.76 13.14 -20.17
N ALA A 200 2.53 11.97 -19.59
CA ALA A 200 1.30 11.22 -19.76
C ALA A 200 0.36 11.62 -18.63
#